data_AF-A0A968YGH8-F1
#
_entry.id   AF-A0A968YGH8-F1
#
_cell.length_a   1.000
_cell.length_b   1.000
_cell.length_c   1.000
_cell.angle_alpha   90.00
_cell.angle_beta   90.00
_cell.angle_gamma   90.00
#
_symmetry.space_group_name_H-M   'P 1'
#
loop_
_entity.id
_entity.type
_entity.pdbx_description
1 polymer ?
#
loop_
_entity_poly.entity_id
_entity_poly.type
_entity_poly.pdbx_seq_one_letter_code
_entity_poly.pdbx_strand_id
1 'polypeptide(L)'
;MVTKRKAIKFATDLGWTQKDAERAYEAIGIDLNLVSEDDEFTLALTLADFAGEVLYERQRKQARQKGEVTKKRNEIKSIKLEYAEKIEQFEQDLTQERSLFVSLIARLYKFSQLFGLEDPWIEALLAKYQEYIQPDDSEQAA
;
A
#
# COMPACT_ATOMS: atom_id res chain seq x y z
N MET A 1 14.60 -11.55 46.39
CA MET A 1 14.15 -11.89 45.02
C MET A 1 14.42 -10.70 44.12
N VAL A 2 14.80 -10.91 42.86
CA VAL A 2 15.11 -9.81 41.94
C VAL A 2 13.82 -9.17 41.41
N THR A 3 13.72 -7.84 41.50
CA THR A 3 12.62 -7.11 40.84
C THR A 3 12.91 -6.91 39.36
N LYS A 4 11.86 -6.85 38.52
CA LYS A 4 11.99 -6.54 37.07
C LYS A 4 12.82 -5.28 36.81
N ARG A 5 12.65 -4.23 37.63
CA ARG A 5 13.42 -2.99 37.52
C ARG A 5 14.91 -3.21 37.75
N LYS A 6 15.29 -4.04 38.75
CA LYS A 6 16.68 -4.36 39.07
C LYS A 6 17.32 -5.22 37.97
N ALA A 7 16.60 -6.22 37.45
CA ALA A 7 17.06 -7.05 36.33
C ALA A 7 17.27 -6.24 35.03
N ILE A 8 16.35 -5.33 34.72
CA ILE A 8 16.47 -4.42 33.57
C ILE A 8 17.67 -3.48 33.76
N LYS A 9 17.82 -2.90 34.96
CA LYS A 9 18.95 -2.00 35.25
C LYS A 9 20.29 -2.71 35.08
N PHE A 10 20.40 -3.93 35.61
CA PHE A 10 21.58 -4.77 35.42
C PHE A 10 21.93 -4.95 33.93
N ALA A 11 20.93 -5.29 33.10
CA ALA A 11 21.15 -5.44 31.66
C ALA A 11 21.55 -4.12 30.97
N THR A 12 20.93 -3.00 31.34
CA THR A 12 21.27 -1.68 30.77
C THR A 12 22.68 -1.22 31.17
N ASP A 13 23.10 -1.53 32.39
CA ASP A 13 24.46 -1.25 32.88
C ASP A 13 25.51 -2.08 32.09
N LEU A 14 25.12 -3.24 31.55
CA LEU A 14 25.89 -4.06 30.62
C LEU A 14 25.78 -3.63 29.14
N GLY A 15 25.11 -2.50 28.86
CA GLY A 15 24.99 -1.94 27.51
C GLY A 15 23.80 -2.42 26.68
N TRP A 16 22.87 -3.18 27.27
CA TRP A 16 21.64 -3.57 26.58
C TRP A 16 20.64 -2.42 26.49
N THR A 17 19.82 -2.42 25.44
CA THR A 17 18.64 -1.55 25.44
C THR A 17 17.60 -2.09 26.42
N GLN A 18 16.84 -1.19 27.05
CA GLN A 18 15.77 -1.58 27.97
C GLN A 18 14.80 -2.60 27.33
N LYS A 19 14.43 -2.38 26.06
CA LYS A 19 13.50 -3.25 25.33
C LYS A 19 14.09 -4.63 25.09
N ASP A 20 15.37 -4.73 24.76
CA ASP A 20 16.01 -6.02 24.52
C ASP A 20 16.23 -6.78 25.83
N ALA A 21 16.53 -6.08 26.92
CA ALA A 21 16.56 -6.66 28.26
C ALA A 21 15.20 -7.24 28.68
N GLU A 22 14.11 -6.46 28.52
CA GLU A 22 12.74 -6.93 28.79
C GLU A 22 12.42 -8.19 27.98
N ARG A 23 12.75 -8.19 26.70
CA ARG A 23 12.53 -9.34 25.81
C ARG A 23 13.39 -10.55 26.19
N ALA A 24 14.62 -10.35 26.62
CA ALA A 24 15.50 -11.45 27.02
C ALA A 24 14.92 -12.20 28.21
N TYR A 25 14.54 -11.49 29.26
CA TYR A 25 13.94 -12.09 30.45
C TYR A 25 12.57 -12.72 30.16
N GLU A 26 11.77 -12.14 29.27
CA GLU A 26 10.46 -12.69 28.86
C GLU A 26 10.59 -13.91 27.93
N ALA A 27 11.54 -13.91 26.99
CA ALA A 27 11.68 -14.97 26.00
C ALA A 27 12.34 -16.23 26.54
N ILE A 28 13.31 -16.10 27.45
CA ILE A 28 13.94 -17.25 28.13
C ILE A 28 13.02 -17.79 29.24
N GLY A 29 12.10 -16.97 29.75
CA GLY A 29 11.05 -17.43 30.68
C GLY A 29 11.52 -17.58 32.12
N ILE A 30 12.51 -16.77 32.55
CA ILE A 30 12.99 -16.81 33.93
C ILE A 30 11.99 -16.16 34.88
N ASP A 31 11.65 -16.90 35.93
CA ASP A 31 10.90 -16.35 37.05
C ASP A 31 11.84 -15.56 37.97
N LEU A 32 11.86 -14.23 37.79
CA LEU A 32 12.67 -13.32 38.60
C LEU A 32 12.35 -13.40 40.11
N ASN A 33 11.18 -13.93 40.50
CA ASN A 33 10.85 -14.17 41.91
C ASN A 33 11.68 -15.31 42.52
N LEU A 34 12.21 -16.23 41.70
CA LEU A 34 13.05 -17.33 42.17
C LEU A 34 14.55 -16.98 42.13
N VAL A 35 14.92 -15.84 41.54
CA VAL A 35 16.30 -15.37 41.44
C VAL A 35 16.68 -14.59 42.71
N SER A 36 17.78 -14.97 43.36
CA SER A 36 18.30 -14.25 44.52
C SER A 36 18.80 -12.87 44.12
N GLU A 37 18.76 -11.90 45.04
CA GLU A 37 19.09 -10.50 44.74
C GLU A 37 20.54 -10.26 44.32
N ASP A 38 21.42 -11.19 44.65
CA ASP A 38 22.86 -11.25 44.39
C ASP A 38 23.23 -12.25 43.28
N ASP A 39 22.24 -12.93 42.69
CA ASP A 39 22.46 -13.90 41.61
C ASP A 39 22.51 -13.21 40.23
N GLU A 40 23.57 -12.41 40.05
CA GLU A 40 23.88 -11.75 38.78
C GLU A 40 24.29 -12.75 37.69
N PHE A 41 24.77 -13.93 38.08
CA PHE A 41 25.16 -14.99 37.15
C PHE A 41 23.96 -15.49 36.36
N THR A 42 22.85 -15.81 37.02
CA THR A 42 21.60 -16.21 36.35
C THR A 42 21.11 -15.11 35.40
N LEU A 43 21.13 -13.84 35.81
CA LEU A 43 20.73 -12.73 34.95
C LEU A 43 21.63 -12.59 33.72
N ALA A 44 22.95 -12.69 33.88
CA ALA A 44 23.91 -12.60 32.78
C ALA A 44 23.78 -13.76 31.79
N LEU A 45 23.58 -14.99 32.29
CA LEU A 45 23.39 -16.17 31.46
C LEU A 45 22.15 -16.04 30.58
N THR A 46 21.05 -15.51 31.13
CA THR A 46 19.81 -15.22 30.39
C THR A 46 20.05 -14.29 29.20
N LEU A 47 20.80 -13.21 29.44
CA LEU A 47 21.12 -12.23 28.41
C LEU A 47 22.00 -12.86 27.32
N ALA A 48 22.96 -13.70 27.72
CA ALA A 48 23.82 -14.43 26.79
C ALA A 48 23.03 -15.41 25.92
N ASP A 49 22.14 -16.21 26.50
CA ASP A 49 21.27 -17.15 25.77
C ASP A 49 20.38 -16.42 24.77
N PHE A 50 19.80 -15.29 25.17
CA PHE A 50 19.01 -14.47 24.26
C PHE A 50 19.84 -13.86 23.13
N ALA A 51 21.08 -13.41 23.40
CA ALA A 51 21.95 -12.79 22.41
C ALA A 51 22.40 -13.73 21.29
N GLY A 52 22.38 -15.04 21.53
CA GLY A 52 22.74 -16.06 20.55
C GLY A 52 21.62 -16.33 19.54
N GLU A 53 21.08 -17.54 19.59
CA GLU A 53 20.13 -18.04 18.60
C GLU A 53 18.82 -17.24 18.56
N VAL A 54 18.32 -16.83 19.73
CA VAL A 54 17.02 -16.14 19.84
C VAL A 54 17.04 -14.78 19.15
N LEU A 55 18.08 -13.98 19.39
CA LEU A 55 18.24 -12.68 18.74
C LEU A 55 18.46 -12.84 17.24
N TYR A 56 19.29 -13.79 16.82
CA TYR A 56 19.55 -14.05 15.41
C TYR A 56 18.29 -14.45 14.64
N GLU A 57 17.52 -15.41 15.16
CA GLU A 57 16.26 -15.82 14.56
C GLU A 57 15.28 -14.67 14.43
N ARG A 58 15.19 -13.84 15.46
CA ARG A 58 14.30 -12.68 15.47
C ARG A 58 14.70 -11.66 14.42
N GLN A 59 15.98 -11.34 14.31
CA GLN A 59 16.48 -10.43 13.28
C GLN A 59 16.17 -10.98 11.88
N ARG A 60 16.35 -12.28 11.67
CA ARG A 60 15.99 -12.96 10.42
C ARG A 60 14.49 -12.88 10.13
N LYS A 61 13.63 -13.16 11.12
CA LYS A 61 12.16 -13.05 10.98
C LYS A 61 11.75 -11.61 10.65
N GLN A 62 12.34 -10.62 11.30
CA GLN A 62 12.08 -9.20 11.01
C GLN A 62 12.54 -8.78 9.62
N ALA A 63 13.73 -9.22 9.21
CA ALA A 63 14.25 -8.94 7.87
C ALA A 63 13.33 -9.54 6.79
N ARG A 64 12.87 -10.78 6.99
CA ARG A 64 11.90 -11.43 6.10
C ARG A 64 10.58 -10.65 6.03
N GLN A 65 10.01 -10.26 7.17
CA GLN A 65 8.77 -9.48 7.21
C GLN A 65 8.93 -8.13 6.49
N LYS A 66 10.04 -7.43 6.71
CA LYS A 66 10.35 -6.19 5.98
C LYS A 66 10.44 -6.43 4.48
N GLY A 67 11.09 -7.52 4.05
CA GLY A 67 11.17 -7.92 2.65
C GLY A 67 9.80 -8.18 2.03
N GLU A 68 8.94 -8.93 2.72
CA GLU A 68 7.57 -9.24 2.28
C GLU A 68 6.70 -7.97 2.16
N VAL A 69 6.77 -7.07 3.13
CA VAL A 69 6.04 -5.79 3.10
C VAL A 69 6.52 -4.91 1.94
N THR A 70 7.83 -4.79 1.75
CA THR A 70 8.39 -4.02 0.63
C THR A 70 7.96 -4.60 -0.72
N LYS A 71 8.01 -5.93 -0.87
CA LYS A 71 7.56 -6.61 -2.09
C LYS A 71 6.09 -6.31 -2.38
N LYS A 72 5.22 -6.47 -1.38
CA LYS A 72 3.78 -6.19 -1.52
C LYS A 72 3.49 -4.73 -1.85
N ARG A 73 4.23 -3.80 -1.24
CA ARG A 73 4.11 -2.37 -1.55
C ARG A 73 4.46 -2.06 -3.01
N ASN A 74 5.52 -2.69 -3.52
CA ASN A 74 5.93 -2.53 -4.92
C ASN A 74 4.90 -3.14 -5.88
N GLU A 75 4.38 -4.33 -5.57
CA GLU A 75 3.29 -4.96 -6.35
C GLU A 75 2.04 -4.06 -6.41
N ILE A 76 1.62 -3.47 -5.29
CA ILE A 76 0.48 -2.54 -5.28
C ILE A 76 0.77 -1.31 -6.15
N LYS A 77 2.00 -0.78 -6.10
CA LYS A 77 2.37 0.39 -6.90
C LYS A 77 2.35 0.08 -8.40
N SER A 78 2.87 -1.09 -8.82
CA SER A 78 2.83 -1.49 -10.22
C SER A 78 1.40 -1.71 -10.70
N ILE A 79 0.58 -2.38 -9.90
CA ILE A 79 -0.84 -2.60 -10.21
C ILE A 79 -1.57 -1.26 -10.40
N LYS A 80 -1.37 -0.29 -9.50
CA LYS A 80 -1.99 1.04 -9.63
C LYS A 80 -1.60 1.76 -10.91
N LEU A 81 -0.32 1.66 -11.31
CA LEU A 81 0.15 2.27 -12.54
C LEU A 81 -0.49 1.60 -13.77
N GLU A 82 -0.53 0.26 -13.78
CA GLU A 82 -1.14 -0.53 -14.86
C GLU A 82 -2.65 -0.23 -15.00
N TYR A 83 -3.37 -0.11 -13.89
CA TYR A 83 -4.79 0.27 -13.93
C TYR A 83 -4.99 1.70 -14.42
N ALA A 84 -4.14 2.65 -14.02
CA ALA A 84 -4.23 4.03 -14.52
C ALA A 84 -4.04 4.08 -16.04
N GLU A 85 -3.01 3.39 -16.55
CA GLU A 85 -2.76 3.29 -17.99
C GLU A 85 -3.91 2.61 -18.74
N LYS A 86 -4.47 1.53 -18.19
CA LYS A 86 -5.64 0.86 -18.78
C LYS A 86 -6.88 1.73 -18.82
N ILE A 87 -7.13 2.52 -17.77
CA ILE A 87 -8.26 3.45 -17.74
C ILE A 87 -8.08 4.52 -18.83
N GLU A 88 -6.87 5.10 -18.93
CA GLU A 88 -6.57 6.10 -19.95
C GLU A 88 -6.73 5.53 -21.37
N GLN A 89 -6.23 4.31 -21.61
CA GLN A 89 -6.43 3.60 -22.88
C GLN A 89 -7.91 3.36 -23.18
N PHE A 90 -8.70 2.89 -22.20
CA PHE A 90 -10.14 2.69 -22.41
C PHE A 90 -10.89 3.99 -22.68
N GLU A 91 -10.52 5.09 -22.05
CA GLU A 91 -11.11 6.40 -22.33
C GLU A 91 -10.76 6.88 -23.75
N GLN A 92 -9.53 6.66 -24.20
CA GLN A 92 -9.10 6.95 -25.57
C GLN A 92 -9.84 6.08 -26.60
N ASP A 93 -9.95 4.78 -26.35
CA ASP A 93 -10.66 3.86 -27.23
C ASP A 93 -12.15 4.23 -27.31
N LEU A 94 -12.80 4.51 -26.17
CA LEU A 94 -14.20 4.92 -26.13
C LEU A 94 -14.45 6.25 -26.86
N THR A 95 -13.56 7.22 -26.73
CA THR A 95 -13.69 8.50 -27.43
C THR A 95 -13.52 8.32 -28.94
N GLN A 96 -12.58 7.46 -29.35
CA GLN A 96 -12.36 7.14 -30.76
C GLN A 96 -13.54 6.37 -31.38
N GLU A 97 -14.04 5.33 -30.71
CA GLU A 97 -15.21 4.57 -31.17
C GLU A 97 -16.45 5.45 -31.26
N ARG A 98 -16.70 6.29 -30.25
CA ARG A 98 -17.82 7.25 -30.28
C ARG A 98 -17.69 8.24 -31.43
N SER A 99 -16.49 8.73 -31.71
CA SER A 99 -16.24 9.67 -32.82
C SER A 99 -16.52 9.02 -34.17
N LEU A 100 -16.05 7.79 -34.37
CA LEU A 100 -16.32 7.02 -35.57
C LEU A 100 -17.83 6.75 -35.73
N PHE A 101 -18.50 6.30 -34.67
CA PHE A 101 -19.93 6.03 -34.67
C PHE A 101 -20.76 7.28 -34.98
N VAL A 102 -20.50 8.38 -34.28
CA VAL A 102 -21.22 9.64 -34.50
C VAL A 102 -20.95 10.19 -35.90
N SER A 103 -19.72 10.09 -36.41
CA SER A 103 -19.41 10.49 -37.79
C SER A 103 -20.20 9.68 -38.82
N LEU A 104 -20.43 8.39 -38.56
CA LEU A 104 -21.19 7.50 -39.43
C LEU A 104 -22.68 7.85 -39.40
N ILE A 105 -23.25 8.07 -38.21
CA ILE A 105 -24.63 8.57 -38.04
C ILE A 105 -24.79 9.91 -38.76
N ALA A 106 -23.89 10.86 -38.57
CA ALA A 106 -23.99 12.18 -39.21
C ALA A 106 -23.98 12.09 -40.74
N ARG A 107 -23.18 11.19 -41.32
CA ARG A 107 -23.17 10.95 -42.77
C ARG A 107 -24.47 10.32 -43.26
N LEU A 108 -24.97 9.30 -42.57
CA LEU A 108 -26.23 8.63 -42.92
C LEU A 108 -27.43 9.58 -42.76
N TYR A 109 -27.45 10.37 -41.70
CA TYR A 109 -28.52 11.33 -41.42
C TYR A 109 -28.57 12.45 -42.47
N LYS A 110 -27.41 13.01 -42.84
CA LYS A 110 -27.32 13.97 -43.97
C LYS A 110 -27.85 13.36 -45.27
N PHE A 111 -27.59 12.07 -45.50
CA PHE A 111 -28.12 11.37 -46.65
C PHE A 111 -29.64 11.18 -46.57
N SER A 112 -30.19 10.83 -45.40
CA SER A 112 -31.64 10.67 -45.23
C SER A 112 -32.42 11.99 -45.27
N GLN A 113 -31.81 13.11 -44.85
CA GLN A 113 -32.39 14.44 -44.98
C GLN A 113 -32.67 14.82 -46.45
N LEU A 114 -31.86 14.34 -47.40
CA LEU A 114 -32.13 14.49 -48.84
C LEU A 114 -33.44 13.80 -49.28
N PHE A 115 -33.92 12.83 -48.50
CA PHE A 115 -35.20 12.14 -48.69
C PHE A 115 -36.31 12.67 -47.77
N GLY A 116 -36.10 13.82 -47.11
CA GLY A 116 -37.10 14.51 -46.28
C GLY A 116 -37.28 13.94 -44.87
N LEU A 117 -36.28 13.23 -44.34
CA LEU A 117 -36.32 12.64 -43.00
C LEU A 117 -35.69 13.61 -41.98
N GLU A 118 -36.51 14.08 -41.03
CA GLU A 118 -36.10 14.90 -39.89
C GLU A 118 -36.36 14.12 -38.59
N ASP A 119 -35.33 13.91 -37.78
CA ASP A 119 -35.42 13.22 -36.48
C ASP A 119 -34.80 14.08 -35.36
N PRO A 120 -35.62 14.67 -34.47
CA PRO A 120 -35.17 15.48 -33.36
C PRO A 120 -34.21 14.77 -32.39
N TRP A 121 -34.29 13.45 -32.27
CA TRP A 121 -33.41 12.69 -31.38
C TRP A 121 -32.00 12.57 -31.95
N ILE A 122 -31.85 12.38 -33.27
CA ILE A 122 -30.55 12.34 -33.94
C ILE A 122 -29.88 13.72 -33.85
N GLU A 123 -30.64 14.80 -34.03
CA GLU A 123 -30.12 16.17 -33.90
C GLU A 123 -29.67 16.48 -32.47
N ALA A 124 -30.44 16.08 -31.47
CA ALA A 124 -30.05 16.21 -30.07
C ALA A 124 -28.80 15.40 -29.74
N LEU A 125 -28.66 14.19 -30.29
CA LEU A 125 -27.50 13.31 -30.11
C LEU A 125 -26.24 13.93 -30.75
N LEU A 126 -26.34 14.45 -31.97
CA LEU A 126 -25.23 15.13 -32.65
C LEU A 126 -24.82 16.41 -31.90
N ALA A 127 -25.79 17.22 -31.47
CA ALA A 127 -25.52 18.44 -30.71
C ALA A 127 -24.85 18.15 -29.36
N LYS A 128 -25.36 17.18 -28.60
CA LYS A 128 -24.79 16.77 -27.31
C LYS A 128 -23.39 16.19 -27.44
N TYR A 129 -23.13 15.43 -28.50
CA TYR A 129 -21.78 14.91 -28.75
C TYR A 129 -20.79 16.02 -29.11
N GLN A 130 -21.25 17.02 -29.87
CA GLN A 130 -20.43 18.16 -30.26
C GLN A 130 -20.10 19.09 -29.08
N GLU A 131 -21.03 19.22 -28.13
CA GLU A 131 -20.82 19.86 -26.81
C GLU A 131 -19.81 19.05 -25.96
N TYR A 132 -19.90 17.73 -25.94
CA TYR A 132 -19.02 16.85 -25.15
C TYR A 132 -17.55 16.82 -25.62
N ILE A 133 -17.28 16.96 -26.93
CA ILE A 133 -15.90 16.99 -27.45
C ILE A 133 -15.25 18.36 -27.26
N GLN A 134 -16.03 19.44 -27.12
CA GLN A 134 -15.44 20.73 -26.77
C GLN A 134 -14.99 20.64 -25.31
N PRO A 135 -13.67 20.72 -25.04
CA PRO A 135 -13.21 20.74 -23.66
C PRO A 135 -13.86 21.96 -23.00
N ASP A 136 -14.48 21.73 -21.84
CA ASP A 136 -14.99 22.80 -21.01
C ASP A 136 -13.77 23.66 -20.61
N ASP A 137 -13.58 24.81 -21.27
CA ASP A 137 -12.55 25.82 -20.94
C ASP A 137 -12.75 26.41 -19.51
N SER A 138 -13.65 25.84 -18.72
CA SER A 138 -14.10 26.32 -17.41
C SER A 138 -13.37 25.70 -16.20
N GLU A 139 -12.54 24.66 -16.38
CA GLU A 139 -11.79 24.02 -15.27
C GLU A 139 -10.29 24.37 -15.17
N GLN A 140 -9.79 25.39 -15.89
CA GLN A 140 -8.40 25.88 -15.75
C GLN A 140 -8.25 27.15 -14.88
N ALA A 141 -9.29 27.58 -14.16
CA ALA A 141 -9.23 28.76 -13.29
C ALA A 141 -9.79 28.49 -11.87
N ALA A 142 -9.06 27.71 -11.06
CA ALA A 142 -9.21 27.71 -9.59
C ALA A 142 -7.91 27.28 -8.90
#